data_AF-A0A7C3XB16-F1
#
_entry.id   AF-A0A7C3XB16-F1
#
_cell.length_a   1.000
_cell.length_b   1.000
_cell.length_c   1.000
_cell.angle_alpha   90.00
_cell.angle_beta   90.00
_cell.angle_gamma   90.00
#
_symmetry.space_group_name_H-M   'P 1'
#
loop_
_entity.id
_entity.type
_entity.pdbx_description
1 polymer ?
#
loop_
_entity_poly.entity_id
_entity_poly.type
_entity_poly.pdbx_seq_one_letter_code
_entity_poly.pdbx_strand_id
1 'polypeptide(L)'
;MGRGCRPTNRPCAHKEDSAMPRIYRLVAALLSGATVLATVGCGGGSSSGSGSLNLYFTDAFGDQFKQVWTTIHRVEIARADSNFQTVFEDAEGMEMNLTDLADTAELVGTASIPAGLYTRARVTLRNTMRLMERTGTTSDVPLQIRP
;
A
#
# COMPACT_ATOMS: atom_id res chain seq x y z
N MET A 1 -2.99 -27.33 39.49
CA MET A 1 -3.59 -26.68 40.67
C MET A 1 -2.62 -26.74 41.84
N GLY A 2 -2.29 -25.60 42.46
CA GLY A 2 -1.46 -25.56 43.67
C GLY A 2 -1.38 -24.15 44.23
N ARG A 3 -2.41 -23.72 44.96
CA ARG A 3 -2.37 -22.50 45.77
C ARG A 3 -1.69 -22.83 47.09
N GLY A 4 -0.84 -21.94 47.57
CA GLY A 4 -0.25 -22.01 48.91
C GLY A 4 0.06 -20.62 49.45
N CYS A 5 -0.95 -19.91 49.93
CA CYS A 5 -0.75 -18.79 50.85
C CYS A 5 -0.37 -19.35 52.22
N ARG A 6 0.63 -18.77 52.89
CA ARG A 6 0.84 -18.95 54.33
C ARG A 6 0.94 -17.60 55.05
N PRO A 7 0.33 -17.46 56.24
CA PRO A 7 0.28 -16.23 57.02
C PRO A 7 1.30 -16.19 58.18
N THR A 8 1.17 -15.15 59.01
CA THR A 8 1.80 -14.86 60.33
C THR A 8 3.08 -14.00 60.23
N ASN A 9 3.39 -13.00 61.07
CA ASN A 9 2.84 -12.57 62.37
C ASN A 9 3.43 -11.16 62.72
N ARG A 10 2.60 -10.20 63.19
CA ARG A 10 2.93 -8.99 64.00
C ARG A 10 3.64 -7.78 63.31
N PRO A 11 3.64 -6.58 63.94
CA PRO A 11 2.51 -5.82 64.49
C PRO A 11 2.45 -4.37 63.95
N CYS A 12 1.26 -3.78 63.93
CA CYS A 12 1.07 -2.35 63.71
C CYS A 12 1.47 -1.55 64.95
N ALA A 13 2.39 -0.59 64.81
CA ALA A 13 2.39 0.72 65.49
C ALA A 13 3.75 1.41 65.32
N HIS A 14 3.78 2.53 64.62
CA HIS A 14 4.54 3.67 65.11
C HIS A 14 3.70 4.94 64.90
N LYS A 15 3.40 5.54 66.05
CA LYS A 15 2.82 6.85 66.27
C LYS A 15 3.95 7.86 66.20
N GLU A 16 3.71 9.04 65.62
CA GLU A 16 4.21 10.34 66.10
C GLU A 16 3.74 11.49 65.18
N ASP A 17 2.60 12.05 65.57
CA ASP A 17 2.35 13.48 65.81
C ASP A 17 3.05 14.50 64.90
N SER A 18 2.34 14.95 63.86
CA SER A 18 2.64 16.22 63.19
C SER A 18 1.49 17.19 63.44
N ALA A 19 1.78 18.15 64.31
CA ALA A 19 0.90 19.21 64.76
C ALA A 19 0.42 20.09 63.59
N MET A 20 -0.91 20.25 63.50
CA MET A 20 -1.56 21.30 62.72
C MET A 20 -1.57 22.60 63.53
N PRO A 21 -1.23 23.76 62.94
CA PRO A 21 -1.85 25.02 63.31
C PRO A 21 -3.05 25.27 62.37
N ARG A 22 -4.25 25.09 62.92
CA ARG A 22 -5.45 25.83 62.48
C ARG A 22 -5.42 27.21 63.14
N ILE A 23 -6.19 28.16 62.58
CA ILE A 23 -6.49 29.53 63.08
C ILE A 23 -5.52 30.54 62.42
N TYR A 24 -5.89 31.46 61.53
CA TYR A 24 -7.09 32.29 61.48
C TYR A 24 -7.21 33.04 60.13
N ARG A 25 -8.44 33.15 59.63
CA ARG A 25 -9.08 34.38 59.09
C ARG A 25 -8.36 35.16 57.97
N LEU A 26 -8.87 35.05 56.75
CA LEU A 26 -9.90 35.92 56.14
C LEU A 26 -9.28 37.08 55.33
N VAL A 27 -9.89 37.30 54.17
CA VAL A 27 -9.87 38.49 53.31
C VAL A 27 -8.87 38.48 52.14
N ALA A 28 -9.49 38.47 50.96
CA ALA A 28 -9.07 39.08 49.71
C ALA A 28 -7.82 38.52 49.01
N ALA A 29 -8.05 37.81 47.91
CA ALA A 29 -8.13 38.50 46.63
C ALA A 29 -8.63 37.54 45.54
N LEU A 30 -9.79 37.89 44.99
CA LEU A 30 -10.17 37.60 43.62
C LEU A 30 -8.98 37.85 42.69
N LEU A 31 -8.38 36.80 42.13
CA LEU A 31 -7.71 36.89 40.85
C LEU A 31 -8.19 35.73 39.97
N SER A 32 -9.30 36.07 39.33
CA SER A 32 -9.95 35.43 38.20
C SER A 32 -8.96 34.87 37.18
N GLY A 33 -9.25 33.65 36.73
CA GLY A 33 -9.37 33.40 35.29
C GLY A 33 -8.09 33.04 34.55
N ALA A 34 -7.91 31.73 34.33
CA ALA A 34 -7.81 31.12 33.00
C ALA A 34 -7.11 29.76 33.11
N THR A 35 -7.84 28.75 33.60
CA THR A 35 -7.42 27.36 33.43
C THR A 35 -7.67 27.02 31.96
N VAL A 36 -6.63 27.14 31.13
CA VAL A 36 -6.67 26.75 29.71
C VAL A 36 -6.87 25.25 29.62
N LEU A 37 -8.12 24.84 29.46
CA LEU A 37 -8.49 23.49 29.07
C LEU A 37 -8.32 23.33 27.55
N ALA A 38 -7.58 22.27 27.21
CA ALA A 38 -7.76 21.42 26.03
C ALA A 38 -7.72 22.06 24.64
N THR A 39 -6.61 21.87 23.95
CA THR A 39 -6.61 21.19 22.64
C THR A 39 -5.36 20.33 22.50
N VAL A 40 -5.41 19.08 22.98
CA VAL A 40 -4.57 18.03 22.41
C VAL A 40 -5.04 17.86 20.97
N GLY A 41 -4.42 18.60 20.06
CA GLY A 41 -4.56 18.39 18.63
C GLY A 41 -4.07 16.99 18.33
N CYS A 42 -5.01 16.06 18.19
CA CYS A 42 -4.76 14.82 17.47
C CYS A 42 -4.50 15.25 16.02
N GLY A 43 -3.23 15.49 15.69
CA GLY A 43 -2.80 15.65 14.32
C GLY A 43 -3.27 14.42 13.58
N GLY A 44 -4.25 14.59 12.69
CA GLY A 44 -4.67 13.58 11.74
C GLY A 44 -3.50 13.29 10.83
N GLY A 45 -2.62 12.39 11.27
CA GLY A 45 -1.62 11.77 10.42
C GLY A 45 -2.39 11.00 9.37
N SER A 46 -2.44 11.54 8.16
CA SER A 46 -2.76 10.75 6.98
C SER A 46 -1.75 9.61 6.96
N SER A 47 -2.17 8.42 7.38
CA SER A 47 -1.37 7.22 7.24
C SER A 47 -1.14 7.03 5.75
N SER A 48 0.04 7.43 5.27
CA SER A 48 0.52 7.13 3.93
C SER A 48 0.90 5.64 3.89
N GLY A 49 -0.11 4.79 3.96
CA GLY A 49 0.06 3.35 3.80
C GLY A 49 0.52 3.06 2.38
N SER A 50 1.30 2.00 2.21
CA SER A 50 1.57 1.39 0.91
C SER A 50 1.11 -0.06 0.92
N GLY A 51 0.84 -0.60 -0.26
CA GLY A 51 0.49 -2.00 -0.48
C GLY A 51 1.33 -2.58 -1.62
N SER A 52 1.40 -3.90 -1.68
CA SER A 52 2.01 -4.60 -2.80
C SER A 52 1.00 -4.77 -3.93
N LEU A 53 1.39 -4.39 -5.14
CA LEU A 53 0.70 -4.67 -6.39
C LEU A 53 1.47 -5.73 -7.15
N ASN A 54 0.81 -6.85 -7.45
CA ASN A 54 1.31 -7.86 -8.38
C ASN A 54 0.63 -7.67 -9.74
N LEU A 55 1.42 -7.60 -10.80
CA LEU A 55 0.95 -7.38 -12.16
C LEU A 55 0.98 -8.70 -12.94
N TYR A 56 -0.17 -9.14 -13.41
CA TYR A 56 -0.28 -10.34 -14.25
C TYR A 56 -0.84 -10.00 -15.62
N PHE A 57 -0.30 -10.65 -16.65
CA PHE A 57 -0.78 -10.55 -18.03
C PHE A 57 -1.47 -11.86 -18.43
N THR A 58 -2.57 -11.72 -19.16
CA THR A 58 -3.32 -12.82 -19.79
C THR A 58 -3.83 -12.31 -21.13
N ASP A 59 -4.07 -13.21 -22.09
CA ASP A 59 -4.65 -12.85 -23.37
C ASP A 59 -5.56 -13.98 -23.86
N ALA A 60 -6.74 -13.64 -24.38
CA ALA A 60 -7.64 -14.63 -24.97
C ALA A 60 -7.30 -14.79 -26.46
N PHE A 61 -6.18 -15.43 -26.75
CA PHE A 61 -5.72 -15.59 -28.13
C PHE A 61 -6.50 -16.70 -28.86
N GLY A 62 -6.95 -16.41 -30.09
CA GLY A 62 -7.66 -17.36 -30.94
C GLY A 62 -6.73 -18.21 -31.81
N ASP A 63 -7.28 -19.21 -32.49
CA ASP A 63 -6.53 -20.19 -33.28
C ASP A 63 -5.91 -19.68 -34.61
N GLN A 64 -5.89 -18.36 -34.84
CA GLN A 64 -5.52 -17.76 -36.13
C GLN A 64 -4.03 -17.88 -36.44
N PHE A 65 -3.18 -17.79 -35.42
CA PHE A 65 -1.73 -17.89 -35.53
C PHE A 65 -1.23 -19.02 -34.64
N LYS A 66 -0.08 -19.58 -35.01
CA LYS A 66 0.58 -20.61 -34.21
C LYS A 66 1.23 -20.01 -32.97
N GLN A 67 1.86 -18.84 -33.11
CA GLN A 67 2.51 -18.09 -32.05
C GLN A 67 2.47 -16.60 -32.38
N VAL A 68 2.40 -15.76 -31.34
CA VAL A 68 2.38 -14.30 -31.45
C VAL A 68 3.24 -13.70 -30.36
N TRP A 69 4.32 -13.04 -30.77
CA TRP A 69 5.23 -12.39 -29.84
C TRP A 69 5.05 -10.88 -29.83
N THR A 70 5.07 -10.32 -28.63
CA THR A 70 5.18 -8.89 -28.39
C THR A 70 6.29 -8.61 -27.38
N THR A 71 6.68 -7.34 -27.25
CA THR A 71 7.64 -6.91 -26.23
C THR A 71 6.98 -5.83 -25.38
N ILE A 72 7.00 -6.02 -24.06
CA ILE A 72 6.47 -5.07 -23.09
C ILE A 72 7.63 -4.27 -22.53
N HIS A 73 7.57 -2.94 -22.62
CA HIS A 73 8.61 -2.07 -22.09
C HIS A 73 8.23 -1.45 -20.76
N ARG A 74 6.96 -1.06 -20.59
CA ARG A 74 6.56 -0.28 -19.43
C ARG A 74 5.11 -0.49 -19.09
N VAL A 75 4.82 -0.57 -17.81
CA VAL A 75 3.45 -0.52 -17.28
C VAL A 75 3.37 0.56 -16.24
N GLU A 76 2.35 1.40 -16.35
CA GLU A 76 2.10 2.52 -15.47
C GLU A 76 0.65 2.49 -14.99
N ILE A 77 0.43 2.97 -13.77
CA ILE A 77 -0.91 3.15 -13.20
C ILE A 77 -1.10 4.59 -12.75
N ALA A 78 -2.34 5.07 -12.75
CA ALA A 78 -2.66 6.38 -12.22
C ALA A 78 -4.01 6.37 -11.48
N ARG A 79 -4.08 7.23 -10.47
CA ARG A 79 -5.36 7.69 -9.93
C ARG A 79 -6.00 8.67 -10.92
N ALA A 80 -7.30 8.90 -10.82
CA ALA A 80 -8.10 9.65 -11.82
C ALA A 80 -7.40 10.92 -12.34
N ASP A 81 -6.96 11.81 -11.45
CA ASP A 81 -6.37 13.10 -11.81
C ASP A 81 -4.88 13.22 -11.40
N SER A 82 -4.21 12.09 -11.20
CA SER A 82 -2.79 12.05 -10.83
C SER A 82 -1.89 11.73 -12.01
N ASN A 83 -0.59 11.95 -11.83
CA ASN A 83 0.41 11.46 -12.77
C ASN A 83 0.47 9.93 -12.76
N PHE A 84 0.87 9.36 -13.89
CA PHE A 84 1.20 7.95 -13.99
C PHE A 84 2.43 7.62 -13.13
N GLN A 85 2.37 6.46 -12.48
CA GLN A 85 3.44 5.87 -11.70
C GLN A 85 3.85 4.56 -12.35
N THR A 86 5.14 4.40 -12.62
CA THR A 86 5.69 3.16 -13.18
C THR A 86 5.58 2.02 -12.17
N VAL A 87 5.04 0.88 -12.62
CA VAL A 87 4.97 -0.37 -11.85
C VAL A 87 5.90 -1.46 -12.42
N PHE A 88 6.22 -1.35 -13.70
CA PHE A 88 7.16 -2.20 -14.40
C PHE A 88 7.85 -1.39 -15.49
N GLU A 89 9.16 -1.55 -15.64
CA GLU A 89 9.94 -0.94 -16.71
C GLU A 89 11.15 -1.81 -17.03
N ASP A 90 11.33 -2.08 -18.33
CA ASP A 90 12.49 -2.75 -18.89
C ASP A 90 12.87 -2.04 -20.20
N ALA A 91 14.08 -1.46 -20.22
CA ALA A 91 14.59 -0.72 -21.37
C ALA A 91 14.83 -1.63 -22.59
N GLU A 92 15.26 -2.87 -22.36
CA GLU A 92 15.44 -3.87 -23.42
C GLU A 92 14.09 -4.52 -23.79
N GLY A 93 13.20 -4.58 -22.81
CA GLY A 93 11.83 -5.05 -22.93
C GLY A 93 11.69 -6.55 -22.69
N MET A 94 10.54 -6.92 -22.13
CA MET A 94 10.18 -8.31 -21.86
C MET A 94 9.43 -8.89 -23.07
N GLU A 95 10.07 -9.81 -23.80
CA GLU A 95 9.41 -10.56 -24.87
C GLU A 95 8.45 -11.61 -24.27
N MET A 96 7.24 -11.67 -24.82
CA MET A 96 6.18 -12.56 -24.35
C MET A 96 5.44 -13.14 -25.55
N ASN A 97 5.15 -14.45 -25.48
CA ASN A 97 4.31 -15.13 -26.46
C ASN A 97 2.86 -15.15 -25.97
N LEU A 98 2.00 -14.37 -26.62
CA LEU A 98 0.60 -14.20 -26.21
C LEU A 98 -0.21 -15.50 -26.28
N THR A 99 0.19 -16.46 -27.13
CA THR A 99 -0.50 -17.77 -27.20
C THR A 99 -0.33 -18.58 -25.92
N ASP A 100 0.75 -18.35 -25.17
CA ASP A 100 1.02 -19.09 -23.94
C ASP A 100 0.20 -18.52 -22.75
N LEU A 101 -0.41 -17.34 -22.95
CA LEU A 101 -1.21 -16.62 -21.95
C LEU A 101 -2.71 -16.96 -22.00
N ALA A 102 -3.14 -17.82 -22.93
CA ALA A 102 -4.54 -18.22 -23.11
C ALA A 102 -5.11 -18.88 -21.85
N ASP A 103 -4.32 -19.75 -21.22
CA ASP A 103 -4.69 -20.50 -20.02
C ASP A 103 -3.84 -20.13 -18.80
N THR A 104 -2.90 -19.19 -18.96
CA THR A 104 -1.92 -18.84 -17.94
C THR A 104 -1.90 -17.34 -17.70
N ALA A 105 -1.96 -16.94 -16.43
CA ALA A 105 -1.64 -15.58 -16.01
C ALA A 105 -0.15 -15.49 -15.68
N GLU A 106 0.60 -14.70 -16.46
CA GLU A 106 2.03 -14.54 -16.26
C GLU A 106 2.33 -13.34 -15.37
N LEU A 107 3.10 -13.54 -14.30
CA LEU A 107 3.56 -12.47 -13.41
C LEU A 107 4.64 -11.64 -14.11
N VAL A 108 4.32 -10.39 -14.43
CA VAL A 108 5.24 -9.44 -15.09
C VAL A 108 6.06 -8.65 -14.07
N GLY A 109 5.48 -8.34 -12.92
CA GLY A 109 6.17 -7.52 -11.93
C GLY A 109 5.44 -7.37 -10.61
N THR A 110 6.16 -6.87 -9.62
CA THR A 110 5.63 -6.52 -8.31
C THR A 110 6.14 -5.16 -7.91
N ALA A 111 5.25 -4.30 -7.42
CA ALA A 111 5.58 -2.94 -7.00
C ALA A 111 4.97 -2.61 -5.63
N SER A 112 5.66 -1.78 -4.84
CA SER A 112 5.08 -1.16 -3.65
C SER A 112 4.44 0.17 -4.06
N ILE A 113 3.14 0.28 -3.91
CA ILE A 113 2.37 1.45 -4.35
C ILE A 113 1.67 2.11 -3.16
N PRO A 114 1.56 3.44 -3.10
CA PRO A 114 0.82 4.09 -2.03
C PRO A 114 -0.67 3.72 -2.08
N ALA A 115 -1.27 3.52 -0.91
CA ALA A 115 -2.68 3.17 -0.77
C ALA A 115 -3.57 4.22 -1.45
N GLY A 116 -4.59 3.75 -2.17
CA GLY A 116 -5.55 4.60 -2.87
C GLY A 116 -6.27 3.87 -4.01
N LEU A 117 -7.23 4.55 -4.62
CA LEU A 117 -7.98 4.05 -5.79
C LEU A 117 -7.26 4.43 -7.08
N TYR A 118 -6.88 3.42 -7.87
CA TYR A 118 -6.28 3.57 -9.19
C TYR A 118 -7.32 3.18 -10.25
N THR A 119 -7.54 4.06 -11.22
CA THR A 119 -8.62 3.91 -12.24
C THR A 119 -8.08 3.91 -13.66
N ARG A 120 -6.77 4.04 -13.84
CA ARG A 120 -6.12 4.08 -15.15
C ARG A 120 -4.87 3.22 -15.13
N ALA A 121 -4.68 2.48 -16.20
CA ALA A 121 -3.45 1.75 -16.50
C ALA A 121 -3.00 2.11 -17.91
N ARG A 122 -1.69 2.10 -18.14
CA ARG A 122 -1.07 2.29 -19.44
C ARG A 122 0.00 1.23 -19.61
N VAL A 123 -0.01 0.59 -20.77
CA VAL A 123 1.01 -0.39 -21.17
C VAL A 123 1.72 0.17 -22.39
N THR A 124 3.04 0.16 -22.39
CA THR A 124 3.88 0.51 -23.53
C THR A 124 4.48 -0.76 -24.10
N LEU A 125 4.13 -1.05 -25.35
CA LEU A 125 4.59 -2.20 -26.11
C LEU A 125 5.54 -1.75 -27.22
N ARG A 126 6.36 -2.68 -27.73
CA ARG A 126 7.04 -2.51 -29.02
C ARG A 126 5.99 -2.28 -30.11
N ASN A 127 6.29 -1.39 -31.05
CA ASN A 127 5.40 -1.02 -32.15
C ASN A 127 5.28 -2.07 -33.27
N THR A 128 5.81 -3.28 -33.05
CA THR A 128 5.83 -4.39 -33.98
C THR A 128 5.58 -5.68 -33.21
N MET A 129 4.74 -6.56 -33.78
CA MET A 129 4.54 -7.92 -33.30
C MET A 129 5.13 -8.90 -34.30
N ARG A 130 5.69 -10.00 -33.78
CA ARG A 130 6.13 -11.12 -34.61
C ARG A 130 5.01 -12.15 -34.63
N LEU A 131 4.59 -12.57 -35.81
CA LEU A 131 3.52 -13.53 -36.01
C LEU A 131 4.09 -14.78 -36.67
N MET A 132 3.74 -15.96 -36.17
CA MET A 132 3.97 -17.21 -36.87
C MET A 132 2.64 -17.80 -37.34
N GLU A 133 2.52 -17.97 -38.65
CA GLU A 133 1.39 -18.65 -39.26
C GLU A 133 1.41 -20.15 -38.95
N ARG A 134 0.27 -20.82 -39.11
CA ARG A 134 0.16 -22.29 -38.94
C ARG A 134 1.03 -23.08 -39.91
N THR A 135 1.35 -22.50 -41.07
CA THR A 135 2.25 -23.06 -42.08
C THR A 135 3.73 -22.96 -41.67
N GLY A 136 4.04 -22.22 -40.59
CA GLY A 136 5.40 -21.99 -40.09
C GLY A 136 6.06 -20.71 -40.60
N THR A 137 5.43 -20.00 -41.54
CA THR A 137 5.92 -18.69 -42.01
C THR A 137 5.87 -17.67 -40.88
N THR A 138 6.95 -16.90 -40.71
CA THR A 138 7.05 -15.83 -39.71
C THR A 138 7.05 -14.46 -40.38
N SER A 139 6.41 -13.46 -39.76
CA SER A 139 6.37 -12.08 -40.26
C SER A 139 6.30 -11.09 -39.11
N ASP A 140 6.95 -9.93 -39.30
CA ASP A 140 6.86 -8.80 -38.38
C ASP A 140 5.79 -7.82 -38.89
N VAL A 141 4.80 -7.54 -38.04
CA VAL A 141 3.64 -6.69 -38.38
C VAL A 141 3.61 -5.48 -37.46
N PRO A 142 3.56 -4.25 -38.00
CA PRO A 142 3.46 -3.04 -37.18
C PRO A 142 2.10 -2.97 -36.50
N LEU A 143 2.08 -2.51 -35.24
CA LEU A 143 0.84 -2.26 -34.51
C LEU A 143 0.08 -1.10 -35.13
N GLN A 144 -1.12 -1.38 -35.62
CA GLN A 144 -2.05 -0.39 -36.16
C GLN A 144 -3.13 -0.12 -35.12
N ILE A 145 -3.09 1.07 -34.50
CA ILE A 145 -4.22 1.53 -33.67
C ILE A 145 -5.25 2.11 -34.64
N ARG A 146 -6.38 1.42 -34.81
CA ARG A 146 -7.51 1.99 -35.55
C ARG A 146 -8.14 3.08 -34.68
N PRO A 147 -8.37 4.30 -35.23
CA PRO A 147 -8.99 5.39 -34.50
C PRO A 147 -10.46 5.10 -34.14
#